data_AF-A0AA39DQR6-F1
#
_entry.id   AF-A0AA39DQR6-F1
#
_cell.length_a   1.000
_cell.length_b   1.000
_cell.length_c   1.000
_cell.angle_alpha   90.00
_cell.angle_beta   90.00
_cell.angle_gamma   90.00
#
_symmetry.space_group_name_H-M   'P 1'
#
loop_
_entity.id
_entity.type
_entity.pdbx_description
1 polymer ?
#
loop_
_entity_poly.entity_id
_entity_poly.type
_entity_poly.pdbx_seq_one_letter_code
_entity_poly.pdbx_strand_id
1 'polypeptide(L)'
;MESTLKELRDGNTVLEVDSKSAVSGGVRDVHGEDAATEDQIVTPWTISVASGYSLLRNPHHNKGLAFTEKERDHHYLRGLLPPSVVSQDLQVKKLMANIRQYTVPLQKYMAMMDLQERNEKLFYKLLMDNVEELLPVVYTPTVGEACQKYGSILRRPQGLFISLNEKGKILEVLKNWPEKNIQVIVVTDGERILGLGDLGCQGMGIPVGKLSLYTALGGVRPSACLPVTIDVGTNNQKLLDDEFYIGLRQKRATGQEYAELIHEFMCAVKQNYGEKVLVQFEDFANHNAFDLLARYGTTHLVFNDDIQGTASVVLAGLISALNLVGGTLAEHTFLFLGAGEAGTGIAELIALEMSKQTQAPLEETRKKIWLVDSKGLIVSSRMDSLQHFKKPWAHEHEPIKNLVDAVKAIKPTVLIGSSGVGRTFTKEVVEAMASFNEKPIILALSNPTSQSECTAEEAYTWSEGRAIFASGSPFDPVEYNGKVFVPGQSNNAYIFPGFGLGLIISGAIRVHDDMLLAACKCKKS
;
A
#
# COMPACT_ATOMS: atom_id res chain seq x y z
N MET A 1 10.78 -18.87 -19.67
CA MET A 1 9.35 -18.61 -19.46
C MET A 1 9.23 -17.12 -19.16
N GLU A 2 8.93 -16.35 -20.20
CA GLU A 2 8.95 -14.88 -20.22
C GLU A 2 7.65 -14.30 -19.66
N SER A 3 7.78 -13.18 -18.95
CA SER A 3 6.67 -12.36 -18.43
C SER A 3 5.82 -11.77 -19.57
N THR A 4 4.51 -11.99 -19.52
CA THR A 4 3.51 -11.59 -20.54
C THR A 4 2.98 -10.15 -20.40
N LEU A 5 3.68 -9.26 -19.69
CA LEU A 5 3.43 -7.81 -19.75
C LEU A 5 4.09 -7.13 -20.98
N LYS A 6 4.56 -7.92 -21.95
CA LYS A 6 5.32 -7.45 -23.12
C LYS A 6 4.43 -6.90 -24.25
N GLU A 7 3.17 -7.31 -24.34
CA GLU A 7 2.28 -7.00 -25.49
C GLU A 7 1.70 -5.57 -25.50
N LEU A 8 2.22 -4.68 -24.65
CA LEU A 8 1.91 -3.25 -24.65
C LEU A 8 3.06 -2.37 -25.20
N ARG A 9 4.09 -3.01 -25.80
CA ARG A 9 5.33 -2.37 -26.23
C ARG A 9 5.55 -2.52 -27.73
N ASP A 10 5.06 -1.58 -28.52
CA ASP A 10 5.71 -1.23 -29.79
C ASP A 10 5.30 0.17 -30.24
N GLY A 11 6.25 1.10 -30.25
CA GLY A 11 6.05 2.47 -30.72
C GLY A 11 7.04 3.49 -30.20
N ASN A 12 8.31 3.37 -30.63
CA ASN A 12 9.33 4.42 -30.87
C ASN A 12 10.71 4.07 -30.30
N THR A 13 11.59 3.70 -31.22
CA THR A 13 13.03 3.50 -31.04
C THR A 13 13.75 4.81 -30.71
N VAL A 14 14.62 4.72 -29.70
CA VAL A 14 15.44 5.81 -29.14
C VAL A 14 16.52 6.24 -30.14
N LEU A 15 16.64 7.56 -30.35
CA LEU A 15 17.75 8.20 -31.04
C LEU A 15 19.00 8.12 -30.15
N GLU A 16 20.06 7.52 -30.69
CA GLU A 16 21.41 7.53 -30.10
C GLU A 16 21.92 8.97 -29.99
N VAL A 17 22.38 9.35 -28.79
CA VAL A 17 23.16 10.58 -28.58
C VAL A 17 24.59 10.18 -28.24
N ASP A 18 25.48 10.61 -29.12
CA ASP A 18 26.90 10.31 -29.19
C ASP A 18 27.67 10.94 -28.00
N SER A 19 28.38 10.14 -27.22
CA SER A 19 29.20 10.60 -26.10
C SER A 19 30.68 10.64 -26.49
N LYS A 20 31.19 11.82 -26.83
CA LYS A 20 32.63 12.12 -26.82
C LYS A 20 32.91 13.44 -26.12
N SER A 21 33.51 13.36 -24.94
CA SER A 21 34.84 13.95 -24.63
C SER A 21 35.00 14.22 -23.14
N ALA A 22 35.76 13.36 -22.46
CA ALA A 22 36.68 13.75 -21.40
C ALA A 22 37.70 12.63 -21.21
N VAL A 23 38.94 12.93 -21.55
CA VAL A 23 40.09 12.05 -21.38
C VAL A 23 40.48 12.06 -19.90
N SER A 24 40.46 10.90 -19.24
CA SER A 24 41.38 10.63 -18.13
C SER A 24 41.80 9.17 -18.21
N GLY A 25 43.12 8.97 -18.24
CA GLY A 25 43.73 7.65 -18.40
C GLY A 25 43.68 6.86 -17.10
N GLY A 26 43.22 5.62 -17.19
CA GLY A 26 43.32 4.61 -16.13
C GLY A 26 43.84 3.31 -16.73
N VAL A 27 44.83 2.70 -16.06
CA VAL A 27 45.41 1.41 -16.42
C VAL A 27 44.39 0.32 -16.10
N ARG A 28 44.11 -0.57 -17.06
CA ARG A 28 43.21 -1.72 -16.90
C ARG A 28 43.88 -2.81 -16.06
N ASP A 29 43.15 -3.38 -15.11
CA ASP A 29 43.43 -4.72 -14.57
C ASP A 29 42.55 -5.77 -15.29
N VAL A 30 43.03 -7.02 -15.29
CA VAL A 30 42.62 -8.16 -16.13
C VAL A 30 41.23 -8.71 -15.79
N HIS A 31 40.55 -8.19 -14.76
CA HIS A 31 39.27 -8.72 -14.27
C HIS A 31 38.04 -7.83 -14.46
N GLY A 32 38.14 -6.64 -15.07
CA GLY A 32 36.97 -5.93 -15.60
C GLY A 32 35.86 -5.59 -14.59
N GLU A 33 36.20 -5.42 -13.31
CA GLU A 33 35.29 -4.82 -12.33
C GLU A 33 35.41 -3.29 -12.40
N ASP A 34 34.28 -2.61 -12.60
CA ASP A 34 34.17 -1.16 -12.73
C ASP A 34 34.74 -0.44 -11.49
N ALA A 35 35.83 0.31 -11.70
CA ALA A 35 36.49 1.13 -10.68
C ALA A 35 35.67 2.37 -10.23
N ALA A 36 34.41 2.51 -10.65
CA ALA A 36 33.55 3.65 -10.28
C ALA A 36 32.94 3.55 -8.87
N THR A 37 33.17 2.46 -8.14
CA THR A 37 32.59 2.25 -6.79
C THR A 37 33.47 2.74 -5.64
N GLU A 38 34.76 3.00 -5.85
CA GLU A 38 35.70 3.39 -4.78
C GLU A 38 35.62 4.88 -4.39
N ASP A 39 35.17 5.77 -5.28
CA ASP A 39 35.06 7.23 -5.03
C ASP A 39 33.74 7.65 -4.34
N GLN A 40 32.98 6.71 -3.78
CA GLN A 40 31.70 7.03 -3.16
C GLN A 40 31.87 7.71 -1.79
N ILE A 41 31.20 8.85 -1.58
CA ILE A 41 31.13 9.53 -0.28
C ILE A 41 30.56 8.57 0.77
N VAL A 42 31.28 8.23 1.84
CA VAL A 42 30.78 7.37 2.92
C VAL A 42 30.54 8.21 4.18
N THR A 43 29.41 8.02 4.85
CA THR A 43 29.16 8.64 6.16
C THR A 43 30.08 8.00 7.21
N PRO A 44 30.94 8.77 7.91
CA PRO A 44 31.88 8.26 8.89
C PRO A 44 31.19 7.95 10.22
N TRP A 45 30.36 6.90 10.24
CA TRP A 45 29.62 6.46 11.41
C TRP A 45 30.58 6.04 12.54
N THR A 46 30.34 6.56 13.74
CA THR A 46 31.06 6.14 14.97
C THR A 46 30.13 5.32 15.86
N ILE A 47 30.66 4.26 16.47
CA ILE A 47 29.90 3.39 17.37
C ILE A 47 30.47 3.57 18.78
N SER A 48 29.60 3.90 19.72
CA SER A 48 29.93 3.99 21.14
C SER A 48 28.85 3.28 21.98
N VAL A 49 29.21 2.83 23.17
CA VAL A 49 28.27 2.18 24.08
C VAL A 49 27.24 3.20 24.56
N ALA A 50 25.96 2.97 24.25
CA ALA A 50 24.87 3.81 24.74
C ALA A 50 24.68 3.64 26.26
N SER A 51 24.71 4.76 26.99
CA SER A 51 24.48 4.83 28.43
C SER A 51 23.79 6.15 28.80
N GLY A 52 23.31 6.27 30.03
CA GLY A 52 22.65 7.47 30.54
C GLY A 52 21.48 7.91 29.66
N TYR A 53 21.36 9.22 29.43
CA TYR A 53 20.31 9.78 28.57
C TYR A 53 20.42 9.36 27.10
N SER A 54 21.62 9.05 26.59
CA SER A 54 21.77 8.59 25.20
C SER A 54 21.05 7.25 24.99
N LEU A 55 21.11 6.36 25.97
CA LEU A 55 20.35 5.10 25.96
C LEU A 55 18.84 5.33 26.13
N LEU A 56 18.43 6.23 27.04
CA LEU A 56 17.01 6.54 27.28
C LEU A 56 16.33 7.24 26.09
N ARG A 57 17.09 7.97 25.28
CA ARG A 57 16.58 8.71 24.11
C ARG A 57 16.55 7.88 22.83
N ASN A 58 17.25 6.74 22.80
CA ASN A 58 17.26 5.84 21.64
C ASN A 58 16.04 4.88 21.71
N PRO A 59 15.04 5.00 20.82
CA PRO A 59 13.84 4.19 20.87
C PRO A 59 14.08 2.68 20.65
N HIS A 60 15.14 2.30 19.93
CA HIS A 60 15.48 0.89 19.69
C HIS A 60 15.96 0.16 20.96
N HIS A 61 16.49 0.91 21.93
CA HIS A 61 17.10 0.36 23.13
C HIS A 61 16.39 0.76 24.43
N ASN A 62 15.64 1.86 24.42
CA ASN A 62 14.94 2.33 25.59
C ASN A 62 13.88 1.32 26.04
N LYS A 63 13.95 0.90 27.31
CA LYS A 63 12.98 0.01 27.97
C LYS A 63 12.07 0.76 28.95
N GLY A 64 12.26 2.07 29.12
CA GLY A 64 11.58 2.86 30.14
C GLY A 64 11.78 2.24 31.53
N LEU A 65 10.69 2.03 32.28
CA LEU A 65 10.76 1.45 33.61
C LEU A 65 11.07 -0.06 33.62
N ALA A 66 11.19 -0.71 32.47
CA ALA A 66 11.54 -2.14 32.35
C ALA A 66 13.04 -2.40 32.35
N PHE A 67 13.88 -1.36 32.43
CA PHE A 67 15.28 -1.55 32.80
C PHE A 67 15.35 -2.14 34.21
N THR A 68 16.01 -3.29 34.33
CA THR A 68 16.29 -3.96 35.60
C THR A 68 17.28 -3.16 36.43
N GLU A 69 17.35 -3.39 37.74
CA GLU A 69 18.33 -2.74 38.62
C GLU A 69 19.77 -2.91 38.10
N LYS A 70 20.14 -4.12 37.65
CA LYS A 70 21.46 -4.39 37.07
C LYS A 70 21.73 -3.59 35.79
N GLU A 71 20.76 -3.49 34.88
CA GLU A 71 20.90 -2.66 33.68
C GLU A 71 21.05 -1.19 34.05
N ARG A 72 20.32 -0.71 35.07
CA ARG A 72 20.42 0.67 35.54
C ARG A 72 21.79 0.99 36.13
N ASP A 73 22.36 0.07 36.91
CA ASP A 73 23.70 0.21 37.47
C ASP A 73 24.77 0.21 36.36
N HIS A 74 24.73 -0.74 35.43
CA HIS A 74 25.76 -0.89 34.39
C HIS A 74 25.69 0.16 33.27
N HIS A 75 24.53 0.73 32.99
CA HIS A 75 24.34 1.73 31.94
C HIS A 75 24.15 3.15 32.47
N TYR A 76 24.53 3.42 33.72
CA TYR A 76 24.46 4.75 34.35
C TYR A 76 23.07 5.38 34.30
N LEU A 77 22.02 4.58 34.56
CA LEU A 77 20.62 5.03 34.61
C LEU A 77 20.10 5.23 36.02
N ARG A 78 20.85 4.81 37.05
CA ARG A 78 20.46 4.96 38.46
C ARG A 78 20.26 6.43 38.81
N GLY A 79 19.11 6.75 39.39
CA GLY A 79 18.71 8.13 39.69
C GLY A 79 18.05 8.88 38.53
N LEU A 80 18.16 8.39 37.28
CA LEU A 80 17.47 8.97 36.12
C LEU A 80 16.04 8.43 35.96
N LEU A 81 15.75 7.27 36.54
CA LEU A 81 14.45 6.62 36.55
C LEU A 81 13.93 6.46 37.99
N PRO A 82 12.59 6.50 38.20
CA PRO A 82 11.97 6.09 39.46
C PRO A 82 12.43 4.70 39.93
N PRO A 83 12.41 4.42 41.25
CA PRO A 83 12.96 3.19 41.82
C PRO A 83 12.22 1.92 41.39
N SER A 84 10.95 2.03 40.98
CA SER A 84 10.17 0.87 40.56
C SER A 84 10.64 0.31 39.22
N VAL A 85 10.84 -1.01 39.16
CA VAL A 85 11.00 -1.78 37.92
C VAL A 85 9.62 -2.30 37.50
N VAL A 86 9.20 -2.01 36.27
CA VAL A 86 7.86 -2.33 35.77
C VAL A 86 7.98 -3.22 34.55
N SER A 87 7.35 -4.40 34.58
CA SER A 87 7.35 -5.36 33.46
C SER A 87 6.76 -4.76 32.19
N GLN A 88 7.15 -5.29 31.04
CA GLN A 88 6.65 -4.82 29.74
C GLN A 88 5.12 -4.96 29.65
N ASP A 89 4.53 -6.04 30.17
CA ASP A 89 3.07 -6.25 30.17
C ASP A 89 2.33 -5.21 31.03
N LEU A 90 2.90 -4.81 32.18
CA LEU A 90 2.28 -3.78 33.00
C LEU A 90 2.39 -2.39 32.33
N GLN A 91 3.46 -2.14 31.56
CA GLN A 91 3.54 -0.94 30.73
C GLN A 91 2.50 -0.94 29.61
N VAL A 92 2.29 -2.07 28.92
CA VAL A 92 1.22 -2.26 27.93
C VAL A 92 -0.15 -1.96 28.56
N LYS A 93 -0.44 -2.56 29.73
CA LYS A 93 -1.70 -2.34 30.44
C LYS A 93 -1.92 -0.87 30.79
N LYS A 94 -0.89 -0.18 31.29
CA LYS A 94 -0.93 1.26 31.59
C LYS A 94 -1.20 2.09 30.34
N LEU A 95 -0.52 1.78 29.24
CA LEU A 95 -0.67 2.52 27.99
C LEU A 95 -2.06 2.33 27.37
N MET A 96 -2.59 1.11 27.33
CA MET A 96 -3.96 0.87 26.87
C MET A 96 -4.99 1.62 27.70
N ALA A 97 -4.83 1.64 29.03
CA ALA A 97 -5.73 2.40 29.91
C ALA A 97 -5.70 3.91 29.60
N ASN A 98 -4.55 4.47 29.23
CA ASN A 98 -4.43 5.86 28.82
C ASN A 98 -5.00 6.10 27.41
N ILE A 99 -4.69 5.22 26.45
CA ILE A 99 -5.15 5.35 25.06
C ILE A 99 -6.69 5.35 24.99
N ARG A 100 -7.34 4.48 25.78
CA ARG A 100 -8.80 4.40 25.86
C ARG A 100 -9.46 5.65 26.47
N GLN A 101 -8.72 6.49 27.18
CA GLN A 101 -9.24 7.76 27.71
C GLN A 101 -9.30 8.87 26.66
N TYR A 102 -8.52 8.77 25.58
CA TYR A 102 -8.64 9.72 24.47
C TYR A 102 -9.95 9.51 23.72
N THR A 103 -10.68 10.59 23.52
CA THR A 103 -11.99 10.58 22.84
C THR A 103 -11.85 10.74 21.34
N VAL A 104 -10.80 11.43 20.86
CA VAL A 104 -10.56 11.67 19.43
C VAL A 104 -9.57 10.64 18.88
N PRO A 105 -9.89 9.92 17.78
CA PRO A 105 -8.99 8.94 17.18
C PRO A 105 -7.59 9.50 16.87
N LEU A 106 -7.51 10.73 16.36
CA LEU A 106 -6.24 11.40 16.08
C LEU A 106 -5.34 11.57 17.33
N GLN A 107 -5.92 11.78 18.51
CA GLN A 107 -5.13 11.84 19.76
C GLN A 107 -4.52 10.48 20.09
N LYS A 108 -5.26 9.39 19.84
CA LYS A 108 -4.74 8.02 19.99
C LYS A 108 -3.60 7.77 19.00
N TYR A 109 -3.75 8.20 17.75
CA TYR A 109 -2.69 8.12 16.73
C TYR A 109 -1.42 8.85 17.20
N MET A 110 -1.54 10.11 17.63
CA MET A 110 -0.39 10.89 18.13
C MET A 110 0.29 10.22 19.33
N ALA A 111 -0.49 9.66 20.26
CA ALA A 111 0.06 8.92 21.40
C ALA A 111 0.81 7.64 20.99
N MET A 112 0.34 6.96 19.94
CA MET A 112 1.00 5.78 19.37
C MET A 112 2.31 6.15 18.65
N MET A 113 2.33 7.22 17.86
CA MET A 113 3.56 7.70 17.19
C MET A 113 4.59 8.20 18.22
N ASP A 114 4.15 8.95 19.24
CA ASP A 114 5.03 9.37 20.36
C ASP A 114 5.60 8.16 21.12
N LEU A 115 4.88 7.03 21.18
CA LEU A 115 5.38 5.80 21.79
C LEU A 115 6.41 5.11 20.89
N GLN A 116 6.14 4.99 19.59
CA GLN A 116 7.07 4.41 18.61
C GLN A 116 8.45 5.09 18.70
N GLU A 117 8.46 6.42 18.69
CA GLU A 117 9.68 7.24 18.77
C GLU A 117 10.31 7.33 20.17
N ARG A 118 9.72 6.68 21.18
CA ARG A 118 10.23 6.64 22.54
C ARG A 118 10.68 5.24 22.96
N ASN A 119 9.94 4.21 22.61
CA ASN A 119 10.20 2.82 22.97
C ASN A 119 9.56 1.91 21.90
N GLU A 120 10.33 1.61 20.87
CA GLU A 120 9.91 0.88 19.68
C GLU A 120 9.39 -0.53 20.03
N LYS A 121 10.09 -1.24 20.92
CA LYS A 121 9.69 -2.59 21.35
C LYS A 121 8.35 -2.60 22.09
N LEU A 122 8.09 -1.58 22.91
CA LEU A 122 6.82 -1.46 23.61
C LEU A 122 5.68 -1.06 22.67
N PHE A 123 5.95 -0.20 21.69
CA PHE A 123 4.99 0.12 20.62
C PHE A 123 4.55 -1.13 19.87
N TYR A 124 5.49 -1.95 19.37
CA TYR A 124 5.13 -3.14 18.62
C TYR A 124 4.46 -4.20 19.49
N LYS A 125 4.90 -4.41 20.73
CA LYS A 125 4.20 -5.34 21.64
C LYS A 125 2.77 -4.89 21.94
N LEU A 126 2.57 -3.60 22.22
CA LEU A 126 1.24 -3.01 22.43
C LEU A 126 0.33 -3.23 21.22
N LEU A 127 0.85 -2.96 20.02
CA LEU A 127 0.12 -3.13 18.76
C LEU A 127 -0.22 -4.60 18.48
N MET A 128 0.72 -5.53 18.64
CA MET A 128 0.49 -6.96 18.43
C MET A 128 -0.52 -7.54 19.43
N ASP A 129 -0.40 -7.18 20.71
CA ASP A 129 -1.30 -7.70 21.76
C ASP A 129 -2.75 -7.15 21.63
N ASN A 130 -2.97 -6.06 20.88
CA ASN A 130 -4.26 -5.37 20.78
C ASN A 130 -4.58 -4.97 19.33
N VAL A 131 -4.21 -5.81 18.36
CA VAL A 131 -4.24 -5.46 16.92
C VAL A 131 -5.62 -5.02 16.43
N GLU A 132 -6.70 -5.68 16.87
CA GLU A 132 -8.06 -5.36 16.42
C GLU A 132 -8.49 -3.93 16.85
N GLU A 133 -8.13 -3.51 18.07
CA GLU A 133 -8.47 -2.18 18.60
C GLU A 133 -7.54 -1.07 18.05
N LEU A 134 -6.27 -1.40 17.81
CA LEU A 134 -5.24 -0.42 17.47
C LEU A 134 -4.98 -0.28 15.96
N LEU A 135 -5.33 -1.28 15.14
CA LEU A 135 -5.16 -1.20 13.69
C LEU A 135 -5.92 0.00 13.09
N PRO A 136 -7.17 0.31 13.47
CA PRO A 136 -7.87 1.49 12.98
C PRO A 136 -7.28 2.81 13.47
N VAL A 137 -6.44 2.77 14.51
CA VAL A 137 -5.74 3.93 15.08
C VAL A 137 -4.44 4.19 14.35
N VAL A 138 -3.58 3.18 14.15
CA VAL A 138 -2.24 3.37 13.55
C VAL A 138 -2.26 3.30 12.02
N TYR A 139 -3.34 2.82 11.43
CA TYR A 139 -3.55 2.71 9.99
C TYR A 139 -4.93 3.24 9.60
N THR A 140 -5.57 2.66 8.59
CA THR A 140 -6.87 3.14 8.08
C THR A 140 -8.00 2.92 9.09
N PRO A 141 -8.87 3.93 9.32
CA PRO A 141 -8.95 5.20 8.60
C PRO A 141 -8.14 6.36 9.22
N THR A 142 -7.70 6.27 10.47
CA THR A 142 -7.14 7.40 11.24
C THR A 142 -5.86 7.97 10.63
N VAL A 143 -5.01 7.13 10.02
CA VAL A 143 -3.78 7.57 9.35
C VAL A 143 -4.06 8.57 8.22
N GLY A 144 -5.21 8.46 7.53
CA GLY A 144 -5.61 9.41 6.50
C GLY A 144 -5.92 10.79 7.07
N GLU A 145 -6.63 10.85 8.21
CA GLU A 145 -6.84 12.11 8.94
C GLU A 145 -5.50 12.68 9.44
N ALA A 146 -4.59 11.82 9.90
CA ALA A 146 -3.26 12.22 10.31
C ALA A 146 -2.47 12.84 9.15
N CYS A 147 -2.57 12.29 7.94
CA CYS A 147 -1.96 12.85 6.73
C CYS A 147 -2.58 14.20 6.35
N GLN A 148 -3.89 14.39 6.49
CA GLN A 148 -4.53 15.69 6.23
C GLN A 148 -4.03 16.78 7.17
N LYS A 149 -3.72 16.42 8.42
CA LYS A 149 -3.29 17.33 9.48
C LYS A 149 -1.78 17.26 9.77
N TYR A 150 -1.00 16.57 8.93
CA TYR A 150 0.36 16.14 9.26
C TYR A 150 1.26 17.31 9.65
N GLY A 151 1.21 18.42 8.91
CA GLY A 151 2.01 19.61 9.22
C GLY A 151 1.71 20.20 10.60
N SER A 152 0.44 20.17 11.04
CA SER A 152 0.04 20.69 12.35
C SER A 152 0.32 19.74 13.52
N ILE A 153 0.47 18.44 13.27
CA ILE A 153 0.68 17.42 14.32
C ILE A 153 2.11 16.87 14.35
N LEU A 154 2.96 17.22 13.38
CA LEU A 154 4.33 16.76 13.31
C LEU A 154 5.10 17.17 14.57
N ARG A 155 5.69 16.19 15.27
CA ARG A 155 6.48 16.41 16.49
C ARG A 155 7.89 15.89 16.34
N ARG A 156 8.02 14.59 16.08
CA ARG A 156 9.28 13.92 15.78
C ARG A 156 9.24 13.48 14.32
N PRO A 157 10.27 13.78 13.52
CA PRO A 157 10.31 13.35 12.13
C PRO A 157 10.44 11.82 12.08
N GLN A 158 9.67 11.20 11.18
CA GLN A 158 9.73 9.78 10.87
C GLN A 158 9.90 9.64 9.36
N GLY A 159 10.77 8.72 8.95
CA GLY A 159 11.10 8.49 7.55
C GLY A 159 12.07 9.50 6.94
N LEU A 160 12.23 9.39 5.63
CA LEU A 160 13.16 10.16 4.84
C LEU A 160 12.41 10.94 3.75
N PHE A 161 12.68 12.23 3.64
CA PHE A 161 12.07 13.12 2.65
C PHE A 161 13.08 13.40 1.54
N ILE A 162 12.67 13.22 0.29
CA ILE A 162 13.48 13.51 -0.89
C ILE A 162 12.64 14.42 -1.79
N SER A 163 13.08 15.66 -2.01
CA SER A 163 12.34 16.61 -2.84
C SER A 163 13.05 16.89 -4.17
N LEU A 164 12.42 17.70 -5.01
CA LEU A 164 13.05 18.20 -6.24
C LEU A 164 14.37 18.96 -5.98
N ASN A 165 14.55 19.54 -4.80
CA ASN A 165 15.78 20.27 -4.44
C ASN A 165 16.98 19.34 -4.26
N GLU A 166 16.74 18.05 -4.01
CA GLU A 166 17.78 17.03 -3.82
C GLU A 166 18.14 16.28 -5.12
N LYS A 167 17.61 16.73 -6.27
CA LYS A 167 17.99 16.19 -7.59
C LYS A 167 19.52 16.27 -7.79
N GLY A 168 20.11 15.17 -8.22
CA GLY A 168 21.56 14.96 -8.34
C GLY A 168 22.27 14.55 -7.04
N LYS A 169 21.55 14.48 -5.91
CA LYS A 169 22.12 14.19 -4.57
C LYS A 169 21.34 13.14 -3.79
N ILE A 170 20.45 12.39 -4.43
CA ILE A 170 19.58 11.44 -3.71
C ILE A 170 20.40 10.38 -2.95
N LEU A 171 21.51 9.92 -3.52
CA LEU A 171 22.40 8.98 -2.84
C LEU A 171 22.99 9.55 -1.54
N GLU A 172 23.32 10.85 -1.51
CA GLU A 172 23.81 11.52 -0.31
C GLU A 172 22.72 11.58 0.77
N VAL A 173 21.47 11.85 0.36
CA VAL A 173 20.31 11.86 1.26
C VAL A 173 20.08 10.48 1.87
N LEU A 174 20.15 9.41 1.07
CA LEU A 174 20.02 8.04 1.57
C LEU A 174 21.12 7.69 2.59
N LYS A 175 22.33 8.23 2.42
CA LYS A 175 23.47 8.00 3.34
C LYS A 175 23.35 8.70 4.68
N ASN A 176 22.39 9.63 4.84
CA ASN A 176 22.05 10.21 6.14
C ASN A 176 21.18 9.29 6.98
N TRP A 177 20.54 8.27 6.39
CA TRP A 177 19.76 7.30 7.15
C TRP A 177 20.70 6.42 8.00
N PRO A 178 20.46 6.27 9.31
CA PRO A 178 21.42 5.63 10.22
C PRO A 178 21.49 4.12 10.07
N GLU A 179 20.43 3.48 9.55
CA GLU A 179 20.38 2.04 9.35
C GLU A 179 20.91 1.64 7.97
N LYS A 180 21.97 0.83 7.95
CA LYS A 180 22.64 0.44 6.69
C LYS A 180 21.94 -0.71 5.96
N ASN A 181 21.27 -1.59 6.71
CA ASN A 181 20.74 -2.85 6.20
C ASN A 181 19.23 -2.75 5.94
N ILE A 182 18.84 -1.89 5.00
CA ILE A 182 17.44 -1.73 4.60
C ILE A 182 17.03 -2.91 3.71
N GLN A 183 15.86 -3.47 4.00
CA GLN A 183 15.27 -4.60 3.28
C GLN A 183 13.92 -4.24 2.67
N VAL A 184 13.18 -3.28 3.26
CA VAL A 184 11.89 -2.80 2.74
C VAL A 184 11.84 -1.29 2.78
N ILE A 185 11.55 -0.70 1.64
CA ILE A 185 11.21 0.70 1.45
C ILE A 185 9.74 0.77 1.10
N VAL A 186 8.96 1.59 1.81
CA VAL A 186 7.64 2.00 1.33
C VAL A 186 7.76 3.46 0.93
N VAL A 187 7.41 3.77 -0.31
CA VAL A 187 7.56 5.09 -0.90
C VAL A 187 6.24 5.60 -1.46
N THR A 188 5.97 6.89 -1.27
CA THR A 188 4.83 7.61 -1.83
C THR A 188 5.25 8.99 -2.34
N ASP A 189 4.53 9.55 -3.30
CA ASP A 189 4.59 10.98 -3.64
C ASP A 189 3.37 11.78 -3.11
N GLY A 190 2.47 11.10 -2.40
CA GLY A 190 1.29 11.67 -1.77
C GLY A 190 0.22 12.20 -2.71
N GLU A 191 0.24 11.84 -4.00
CA GLU A 191 -0.73 12.36 -4.99
C GLU A 191 -2.14 11.79 -4.81
N ARG A 192 -2.26 10.56 -4.28
CA ARG A 192 -3.55 9.88 -4.14
C ARG A 192 -3.62 9.13 -2.81
N ILE A 193 -3.55 9.85 -1.69
CA ILE A 193 -3.68 9.23 -0.36
C ILE A 193 -5.08 8.67 -0.18
N LEU A 194 -5.25 7.35 -0.24
CA LEU A 194 -6.53 6.66 -0.10
C LEU A 194 -7.64 7.28 -1.00
N GLY A 195 -8.78 7.62 -0.42
CA GLY A 195 -9.86 8.40 -1.04
C GLY A 195 -9.81 9.91 -0.74
N LEU A 196 -8.68 10.43 -0.22
CA LEU A 196 -8.51 11.81 0.23
C LEU A 196 -7.82 12.71 -0.80
N GLY A 197 -7.20 12.11 -1.83
CA GLY A 197 -6.55 12.82 -2.94
C GLY A 197 -5.13 13.29 -2.60
N ASP A 198 -4.73 14.40 -3.22
CA ASP A 198 -3.37 14.93 -3.12
C ASP A 198 -3.13 15.58 -1.76
N LEU A 199 -2.21 15.00 -0.98
CA LEU A 199 -1.74 15.54 0.30
C LEU A 199 -0.24 15.90 0.27
N GLY A 200 0.41 15.80 -0.89
CA GLY A 200 1.83 16.15 -1.07
C GLY A 200 2.75 15.47 -0.07
N CYS A 201 3.69 16.26 0.47
CA CYS A 201 4.65 15.81 1.48
C CYS A 201 4.02 15.28 2.78
N GLN A 202 2.76 15.64 3.06
CA GLN A 202 2.04 15.14 4.23
C GLN A 202 1.60 13.67 4.12
N GLY A 203 1.78 13.06 2.94
CA GLY A 203 1.54 11.63 2.71
C GLY A 203 2.45 10.68 3.51
N MET A 204 3.53 11.18 4.14
CA MET A 204 4.50 10.38 4.90
C MET A 204 3.88 9.46 5.96
N GLY A 205 2.72 9.83 6.52
CA GLY A 205 2.01 8.97 7.48
C GLY A 205 1.67 7.58 6.92
N ILE A 206 1.46 7.46 5.61
CA ILE A 206 1.13 6.17 4.98
C ILE A 206 2.32 5.20 4.96
N PRO A 207 3.51 5.55 4.40
CA PRO A 207 4.70 4.71 4.53
C PRO A 207 5.04 4.30 5.97
N VAL A 208 4.94 5.25 6.92
CA VAL A 208 5.20 4.98 8.35
C VAL A 208 4.23 3.96 8.91
N GLY A 209 2.93 4.14 8.65
CA GLY A 209 1.88 3.21 9.04
C GLY A 209 2.08 1.82 8.44
N LYS A 210 2.35 1.73 7.13
CA LYS A 210 2.59 0.46 6.43
C LYS A 210 3.78 -0.30 6.96
N LEU A 211 4.91 0.36 7.19
CA LEU A 211 6.10 -0.29 7.73
C LEU A 211 5.90 -0.74 9.19
N SER A 212 5.06 -0.03 9.95
CA SER A 212 4.63 -0.49 11.27
C SER A 212 3.84 -1.80 11.19
N LEU A 213 3.01 -1.98 10.17
CA LEU A 213 2.28 -3.23 9.91
C LEU A 213 3.16 -4.35 9.35
N TYR A 214 4.15 -4.03 8.51
CA TYR A 214 5.19 -4.99 8.11
C TYR A 214 5.87 -5.62 9.32
N THR A 215 6.16 -4.81 10.34
CA THR A 215 6.77 -5.29 11.57
C THR A 215 5.78 -6.05 12.45
N ALA A 216 4.63 -5.46 12.76
CA ALA A 216 3.68 -6.03 13.71
C ALA A 216 2.97 -7.29 13.20
N LEU A 217 2.67 -7.35 11.89
CA LEU A 217 1.92 -8.46 11.29
C LEU A 217 2.82 -9.41 10.50
N GLY A 218 3.89 -8.90 9.89
CA GLY A 218 4.82 -9.66 9.06
C GLY A 218 6.13 -10.04 9.75
N GLY A 219 6.42 -9.52 10.94
CA GLY A 219 7.68 -9.81 11.64
C GLY A 219 8.93 -9.27 10.94
N VAL A 220 8.79 -8.34 10.00
CA VAL A 220 9.93 -7.63 9.39
C VAL A 220 10.60 -6.79 10.48
N ARG A 221 11.95 -6.76 10.50
CA ARG A 221 12.67 -5.97 11.50
C ARG A 221 12.45 -4.48 11.23
N PRO A 222 12.07 -3.67 12.24
CA PRO A 222 11.80 -2.25 12.02
C PRO A 222 13.05 -1.47 11.62
N SER A 223 14.24 -1.88 12.10
CA SER A 223 15.52 -1.30 11.66
C SER A 223 15.87 -1.59 10.19
N ALA A 224 15.15 -2.50 9.54
CA ALA A 224 15.30 -2.81 8.11
C ALA A 224 14.22 -2.13 7.24
N CYS A 225 13.38 -1.30 7.85
CA CYS A 225 12.31 -0.57 7.21
C CYS A 225 12.69 0.90 7.00
N LEU A 226 12.42 1.43 5.82
CA LEU A 226 12.68 2.83 5.48
C LEU A 226 11.43 3.47 4.85
N PRO A 227 10.70 4.34 5.58
CA PRO A 227 9.60 5.12 5.02
C PRO A 227 10.16 6.27 4.19
N VAL A 228 9.66 6.47 2.97
CA VAL A 228 10.11 7.54 2.08
C VAL A 228 8.93 8.34 1.52
N THR A 229 9.07 9.66 1.47
CA THR A 229 8.18 10.53 0.70
C THR A 229 8.98 11.31 -0.34
N ILE A 230 8.53 11.23 -1.59
CA ILE A 230 9.08 12.00 -2.71
C ILE A 230 8.25 13.28 -2.87
N ASP A 231 8.81 14.43 -2.52
CA ASP A 231 8.11 15.71 -2.58
C ASP A 231 8.43 16.46 -3.89
N VAL A 232 7.50 16.35 -4.83
CA VAL A 232 7.54 17.06 -6.11
C VAL A 232 6.62 18.29 -6.14
N GLY A 233 6.13 18.74 -4.98
CA GLY A 233 5.06 19.72 -4.84
C GLY A 233 3.68 19.08 -4.65
N THR A 234 2.65 19.90 -4.58
CA THR A 234 1.25 19.47 -4.44
C THR A 234 0.30 20.35 -5.26
N ASN A 235 -0.71 19.74 -5.87
CA ASN A 235 -1.77 20.45 -6.57
C ASN A 235 -2.89 20.90 -5.62
N ASN A 236 -2.86 20.46 -4.37
CA ASN A 236 -3.84 20.81 -3.34
C ASN A 236 -3.69 22.27 -2.89
N GLN A 237 -4.58 23.14 -3.36
CA GLN A 237 -4.53 24.58 -3.07
C GLN A 237 -4.65 24.87 -1.57
N LYS A 238 -5.45 24.09 -0.83
CA LYS A 238 -5.60 24.26 0.61
C LYS A 238 -4.27 24.08 1.34
N LEU A 239 -3.44 23.12 0.91
CA LEU A 239 -2.12 22.90 1.50
C LEU A 239 -1.11 23.97 1.08
N LEU A 240 -1.17 24.45 -0.17
CA LEU A 240 -0.30 25.54 -0.62
C LEU A 240 -0.53 26.82 0.19
N ASP A 241 -1.78 27.08 0.55
CA ASP A 241 -2.21 28.25 1.34
C ASP A 241 -2.04 28.04 2.86
N ASP A 242 -1.82 26.81 3.33
CA ASP A 242 -1.70 26.46 4.76
C ASP A 242 -0.31 26.80 5.30
N GLU A 243 -0.21 27.69 6.28
CA GLU A 243 1.06 28.09 6.92
C GLU A 243 1.84 26.92 7.55
N PHE A 244 1.16 25.83 7.94
CA PHE A 244 1.77 24.65 8.54
C PHE A 244 2.16 23.57 7.53
N TYR A 245 1.90 23.77 6.24
CA TYR A 245 2.33 22.81 5.22
C TYR A 245 3.87 22.66 5.22
N ILE A 246 4.32 21.42 5.28
CA ILE A 246 5.74 21.05 5.47
C ILE A 246 6.48 20.75 4.16
N GLY A 247 5.78 20.67 3.04
CA GLY A 247 6.37 20.35 1.74
C GLY A 247 6.72 21.57 0.89
N LEU A 248 7.20 21.31 -0.32
CA LEU A 248 7.46 22.32 -1.33
C LEU A 248 6.16 23.06 -1.69
N ARG A 249 6.13 24.39 -1.46
CA ARG A 249 4.99 25.27 -1.75
C ARG A 249 4.92 25.62 -3.23
N GLN A 250 4.78 24.59 -4.06
CA GLN A 250 4.65 24.68 -5.51
C GLN A 250 3.71 23.59 -6.02
N LYS A 251 3.18 23.79 -7.23
CA LYS A 251 2.43 22.74 -7.93
C LYS A 251 3.34 21.56 -8.27
N ARG A 252 2.74 20.39 -8.50
CA ARG A 252 3.48 19.16 -8.81
C ARG A 252 4.32 19.34 -10.07
N ALA A 253 5.59 18.95 -10.03
CA ALA A 253 6.37 18.71 -11.23
C ALA A 253 5.75 17.55 -12.03
N THR A 254 5.82 17.64 -13.36
CA THR A 254 5.22 16.65 -14.26
C THR A 254 6.18 16.31 -15.40
N GLY A 255 5.88 15.25 -16.15
CA GLY A 255 6.66 14.86 -17.33
C GLY A 255 8.09 14.49 -16.99
N GLN A 256 9.04 15.04 -17.75
CA GLN A 256 10.45 14.64 -17.70
C GLN A 256 11.10 14.92 -16.35
N GLU A 257 10.80 16.04 -15.71
CA GLU A 257 11.41 16.42 -14.43
C GLU A 257 11.06 15.42 -13.31
N TYR A 258 9.78 15.01 -13.22
CA TYR A 258 9.32 13.97 -12.31
C TYR A 258 9.99 12.63 -12.62
N ALA A 259 9.99 12.23 -13.90
CA ALA A 259 10.55 10.96 -14.35
C ALA A 259 12.05 10.83 -14.05
N GLU A 260 12.81 11.93 -14.18
CA GLU A 260 14.23 11.98 -13.86
C GLU A 260 14.49 11.82 -12.35
N LEU A 261 13.72 12.50 -11.49
CA LEU A 261 13.88 12.39 -10.04
C LEU A 261 13.59 10.97 -9.55
N ILE A 262 12.49 10.36 -10.01
CA ILE A 262 12.14 8.99 -9.66
C ILE A 262 13.20 8.02 -10.17
N HIS A 263 13.72 8.22 -11.40
CA HIS A 263 14.76 7.36 -11.94
C HIS A 263 16.04 7.43 -11.13
N GLU A 264 16.48 8.65 -10.77
CA GLU A 264 17.60 8.85 -9.87
C GLU A 264 17.37 8.15 -8.51
N PHE A 265 16.16 8.28 -7.93
CA PHE A 265 15.81 7.61 -6.68
C PHE A 265 15.96 6.09 -6.78
N MET A 266 15.37 5.47 -7.80
CA MET A 266 15.42 4.02 -7.97
C MET A 266 16.88 3.53 -8.18
N CYS A 267 17.65 4.26 -8.98
CA CYS A 267 19.08 3.98 -9.18
C CYS A 267 19.87 4.11 -7.88
N ALA A 268 19.66 5.18 -7.10
CA ALA A 268 20.33 5.41 -5.83
C ALA A 268 19.97 4.36 -4.78
N VAL A 269 18.70 3.94 -4.71
CA VAL A 269 18.23 2.86 -3.83
C VAL A 269 18.95 1.55 -4.15
N LYS A 270 18.97 1.17 -5.44
CA LYS A 270 19.68 -0.04 -5.88
C LYS A 270 21.18 0.03 -5.60
N GLN A 271 21.80 1.19 -5.86
CA GLN A 271 23.22 1.40 -5.61
C GLN A 271 23.57 1.30 -4.12
N ASN A 272 22.73 1.84 -3.24
CA ASN A 272 23.01 1.90 -1.80
C ASN A 272 22.63 0.62 -1.04
N TYR A 273 21.52 -0.03 -1.41
CA TYR A 273 20.96 -1.18 -0.67
C TYR A 273 20.97 -2.50 -1.44
N GLY A 274 21.37 -2.48 -2.72
CA GLY A 274 21.52 -3.67 -3.57
C GLY A 274 20.24 -4.15 -4.24
N GLU A 275 20.35 -5.24 -5.01
CA GLU A 275 19.26 -5.78 -5.85
C GLU A 275 18.08 -6.42 -5.09
N LYS A 276 18.26 -6.71 -3.79
CA LYS A 276 17.30 -7.46 -2.98
C LYS A 276 16.39 -6.57 -2.12
N VAL A 277 16.60 -5.25 -2.14
CA VAL A 277 15.75 -4.32 -1.39
C VAL A 277 14.36 -4.29 -2.04
N LEU A 278 13.32 -4.55 -1.25
CA LEU A 278 11.94 -4.42 -1.68
C LEU A 278 11.58 -2.93 -1.70
N VAL A 279 11.16 -2.42 -2.85
CA VAL A 279 10.58 -1.08 -2.99
C VAL A 279 9.08 -1.23 -3.24
N GLN A 280 8.29 -0.91 -2.21
CA GLN A 280 6.85 -0.85 -2.32
C GLN A 280 6.39 0.56 -2.66
N PHE A 281 5.73 0.72 -3.80
CA PHE A 281 5.02 1.95 -4.18
C PHE A 281 3.65 2.00 -3.54
N GLU A 282 3.27 3.19 -3.07
CA GLU A 282 2.03 3.41 -2.31
C GLU A 282 1.41 4.77 -2.61
N ASP A 283 0.08 4.81 -2.80
CA ASP A 283 -0.73 6.03 -2.92
C ASP A 283 -0.25 7.03 -4.01
N PHE A 284 0.31 6.49 -5.11
CA PHE A 284 0.57 7.25 -6.32
C PHE A 284 -0.71 7.47 -7.13
N ALA A 285 -0.76 8.46 -8.03
CA ALA A 285 -1.87 8.56 -8.96
C ALA A 285 -1.84 7.45 -10.02
N ASN A 286 -3.04 7.01 -10.45
CA ASN A 286 -3.26 5.92 -11.41
C ASN A 286 -2.24 5.82 -12.55
N HIS A 287 -2.00 6.92 -13.25
CA HIS A 287 -1.09 6.93 -14.40
C HIS A 287 0.35 6.64 -13.97
N ASN A 288 0.85 7.30 -12.93
CA ASN A 288 2.17 7.09 -12.38
C ASN A 288 2.32 5.67 -11.81
N ALA A 289 1.38 5.18 -11.02
CA ALA A 289 1.49 3.85 -10.41
C ALA A 289 1.69 2.72 -11.44
N PHE A 290 0.92 2.73 -12.53
CA PHE A 290 1.07 1.76 -13.62
C PHE A 290 2.41 1.91 -14.35
N ASP A 291 2.80 3.13 -14.70
CA ASP A 291 4.04 3.40 -15.42
C ASP A 291 5.28 3.01 -14.58
N LEU A 292 5.26 3.31 -13.27
CA LEU A 292 6.31 2.94 -12.33
C LEU A 292 6.45 1.42 -12.19
N LEU A 293 5.34 0.72 -11.98
CA LEU A 293 5.35 -0.73 -11.85
C LEU A 293 5.84 -1.40 -13.16
N ALA A 294 5.38 -0.93 -14.31
CA ALA A 294 5.79 -1.46 -15.62
C ALA A 294 7.27 -1.18 -15.94
N ARG A 295 7.79 -0.01 -15.55
CA ARG A 295 9.17 0.42 -15.81
C ARG A 295 10.17 -0.28 -14.88
N TYR A 296 9.85 -0.39 -13.59
CA TYR A 296 10.78 -0.90 -12.58
C TYR A 296 10.60 -2.38 -12.26
N GLY A 297 9.47 -2.99 -12.64
CA GLY A 297 9.19 -4.42 -12.43
C GLY A 297 10.22 -5.38 -13.03
N THR A 298 10.93 -4.97 -14.08
CA THR A 298 11.99 -5.79 -14.71
C THR A 298 13.38 -5.53 -14.15
N THR A 299 13.58 -4.40 -13.47
CA THR A 299 14.90 -3.93 -13.03
C THR A 299 15.08 -3.99 -11.51
N HIS A 300 14.00 -3.98 -10.71
CA HIS A 300 14.05 -3.92 -9.26
C HIS A 300 13.07 -4.93 -8.64
N LEU A 301 13.25 -5.26 -7.36
CA LEU A 301 12.23 -5.93 -6.56
C LEU A 301 11.17 -4.89 -6.16
N VAL A 302 10.16 -4.70 -7.00
CA VAL A 302 9.08 -3.74 -6.76
C VAL A 302 7.74 -4.42 -6.56
N PHE A 303 6.92 -3.78 -5.75
CA PHE A 303 5.54 -4.17 -5.48
C PHE A 303 4.70 -2.89 -5.37
N ASN A 304 3.48 -2.88 -5.90
CA ASN A 304 2.52 -1.80 -5.63
C ASN A 304 1.32 -2.41 -4.93
N ASP A 305 1.08 -2.02 -3.67
CA ASP A 305 0.03 -2.65 -2.87
C ASP A 305 -1.38 -2.24 -3.32
N ASP A 306 -1.55 -1.01 -3.81
CA ASP A 306 -2.83 -0.51 -4.32
C ASP A 306 -3.32 -1.30 -5.55
N ILE A 307 -2.39 -1.74 -6.39
CA ILE A 307 -2.65 -2.57 -7.58
C ILE A 307 -2.61 -4.06 -7.21
N GLN A 308 -1.44 -4.56 -6.81
CA GLN A 308 -1.16 -6.00 -6.68
C GLN A 308 -1.65 -6.57 -5.34
N GLY A 309 -1.53 -5.80 -4.25
CA GLY A 309 -2.01 -6.19 -2.93
C GLY A 309 -3.53 -6.25 -2.86
N THR A 310 -4.18 -5.20 -3.36
CA THR A 310 -5.65 -5.14 -3.48
C THR A 310 -6.17 -6.27 -4.36
N ALA A 311 -5.54 -6.51 -5.52
CA ALA A 311 -5.89 -7.65 -6.37
C ALA A 311 -5.80 -8.98 -5.62
N SER A 312 -4.73 -9.17 -4.85
CA SER A 312 -4.49 -10.41 -4.11
C SER A 312 -5.50 -10.64 -2.98
N VAL A 313 -5.80 -9.62 -2.18
CA VAL A 313 -6.75 -9.78 -1.07
C VAL A 313 -8.17 -10.00 -1.57
N VAL A 314 -8.56 -9.33 -2.67
CA VAL A 314 -9.89 -9.51 -3.28
C VAL A 314 -10.02 -10.88 -3.91
N LEU A 315 -9.01 -11.36 -4.65
CA LEU A 315 -9.01 -12.71 -5.18
C LEU A 315 -9.06 -13.77 -4.06
N ALA A 316 -8.33 -13.58 -2.96
CA ALA A 316 -8.43 -14.46 -1.79
C ALA A 316 -9.85 -14.47 -1.19
N GLY A 317 -10.49 -13.30 -1.11
CA GLY A 317 -11.89 -13.16 -0.69
C GLY A 317 -12.86 -13.88 -1.62
N LEU A 318 -12.67 -13.74 -2.94
CA LEU A 318 -13.48 -14.43 -3.96
C LEU A 318 -13.30 -15.95 -3.87
N ILE A 319 -12.07 -16.46 -3.79
CA ILE A 319 -11.79 -17.90 -3.60
C ILE A 319 -12.46 -18.42 -2.33
N SER A 320 -12.47 -17.63 -1.26
CA SER A 320 -13.16 -18.00 -0.02
C SER A 320 -14.68 -18.01 -0.20
N ALA A 321 -15.24 -17.03 -0.92
CA ALA A 321 -16.66 -16.96 -1.24
C ALA A 321 -17.13 -18.14 -2.11
N LEU A 322 -16.28 -18.63 -3.02
CA LEU A 322 -16.58 -19.82 -3.85
C LEU A 322 -16.88 -21.06 -3.01
N ASN A 323 -16.30 -21.21 -1.81
CA ASN A 323 -16.64 -22.32 -0.91
C ASN A 323 -18.08 -22.23 -0.37
N LEU A 324 -18.70 -21.06 -0.41
CA LEU A 324 -20.08 -20.81 0.07
C LEU A 324 -21.12 -20.84 -1.05
N VAL A 325 -20.74 -20.44 -2.27
CA VAL A 325 -21.63 -20.45 -3.45
C VAL A 325 -21.49 -21.72 -4.28
N GLY A 326 -20.37 -22.43 -4.19
CA GLY A 326 -20.02 -23.54 -5.08
C GLY A 326 -19.55 -23.05 -6.46
N GLY A 327 -19.09 -23.98 -7.29
CA GLY A 327 -18.62 -23.68 -8.64
C GLY A 327 -17.15 -23.24 -8.72
N THR A 328 -16.76 -22.78 -9.91
CA THR A 328 -15.39 -22.35 -10.23
C THR A 328 -15.34 -20.87 -10.60
N LEU A 329 -14.15 -20.26 -10.50
CA LEU A 329 -14.00 -18.83 -10.82
C LEU A 329 -14.42 -18.52 -12.27
N ALA A 330 -14.19 -19.45 -13.20
CA ALA A 330 -14.54 -19.33 -14.62
C ALA A 330 -16.06 -19.40 -14.93
N GLU A 331 -16.86 -19.92 -14.00
CA GLU A 331 -18.32 -19.96 -14.15
C GLU A 331 -18.95 -18.59 -13.88
N HIS A 332 -18.26 -17.72 -13.13
CA HIS A 332 -18.76 -16.41 -12.74
C HIS A 332 -18.57 -15.34 -13.83
N THR A 333 -19.49 -14.37 -13.82
CA THR A 333 -19.39 -13.12 -14.58
C THR A 333 -19.19 -11.97 -13.61
N PHE A 334 -18.20 -11.14 -13.86
CA PHE A 334 -17.76 -10.07 -12.96
C PHE A 334 -18.13 -8.71 -13.53
N LEU A 335 -18.68 -7.83 -12.70
CA LEU A 335 -18.89 -6.43 -13.04
C LEU A 335 -18.23 -5.54 -11.98
N PHE A 336 -17.42 -4.60 -12.44
CA PHE A 336 -16.74 -3.62 -11.60
C PHE A 336 -17.35 -2.23 -11.79
N LEU A 337 -17.57 -1.53 -10.68
CA LEU A 337 -17.74 -0.08 -10.68
C LEU A 337 -16.41 0.56 -10.25
N GLY A 338 -15.75 1.22 -11.19
CA GLY A 338 -14.42 1.80 -11.02
C GLY A 338 -13.38 1.03 -11.83
N ALA A 339 -12.73 1.72 -12.76
CA ALA A 339 -11.71 1.15 -13.65
C ALA A 339 -10.37 1.89 -13.48
N GLY A 340 -9.93 2.05 -12.23
CA GLY A 340 -8.61 2.59 -11.87
C GLY A 340 -7.60 1.48 -11.53
N GLU A 341 -6.61 1.81 -10.71
CA GLU A 341 -5.57 0.89 -10.19
C GLU A 341 -6.16 -0.40 -9.62
N ALA A 342 -6.97 -0.28 -8.57
CA ALA A 342 -7.58 -1.41 -7.89
C ALA A 342 -8.46 -2.24 -8.84
N GLY A 343 -9.42 -1.60 -9.53
CA GLY A 343 -10.39 -2.32 -10.38
C GLY A 343 -9.72 -3.13 -11.49
N THR A 344 -8.76 -2.54 -12.21
CA THR A 344 -8.07 -3.24 -13.30
C THR A 344 -7.02 -4.23 -12.81
N GLY A 345 -6.34 -3.95 -11.68
CA GLY A 345 -5.44 -4.92 -11.04
C GLY A 345 -6.17 -6.17 -10.55
N ILE A 346 -7.32 -6.01 -9.88
CA ILE A 346 -8.17 -7.12 -9.46
C ILE A 346 -8.65 -7.91 -10.67
N ALA A 347 -9.17 -7.23 -11.70
CA ALA A 347 -9.67 -7.86 -12.92
C ALA A 347 -8.59 -8.72 -13.61
N GLU A 348 -7.37 -8.20 -13.71
CA GLU A 348 -6.25 -8.93 -14.32
C GLU A 348 -5.84 -10.17 -13.52
N LEU A 349 -5.79 -10.08 -12.19
CA LEU A 349 -5.43 -11.22 -11.36
C LEU A 349 -6.52 -12.30 -11.34
N ILE A 350 -7.80 -11.91 -11.41
CA ILE A 350 -8.92 -12.85 -11.62
C ILE A 350 -8.77 -13.55 -12.98
N ALA A 351 -8.56 -12.79 -14.07
CA ALA A 351 -8.36 -13.35 -15.40
C ALA A 351 -7.19 -14.35 -15.43
N LEU A 352 -6.08 -14.00 -14.80
CA LEU A 352 -4.90 -14.87 -14.69
C LEU A 352 -5.19 -16.15 -13.92
N GLU A 353 -5.86 -16.08 -12.77
CA GLU A 353 -6.23 -17.29 -12.02
C GLU A 353 -7.21 -18.16 -12.80
N MET A 354 -8.21 -17.57 -13.48
CA MET A 354 -9.10 -18.32 -14.37
C MET A 354 -8.34 -18.99 -15.51
N SER A 355 -7.36 -18.29 -16.10
CA SER A 355 -6.53 -18.81 -17.19
C SER A 355 -5.71 -19.99 -16.71
N LYS A 356 -5.13 -19.92 -15.51
CA LYS A 356 -4.40 -21.05 -14.91
C LYS A 356 -5.29 -22.24 -14.59
N GLN A 357 -6.50 -22.02 -14.09
CA GLN A 357 -7.43 -23.10 -13.76
C GLN A 357 -7.97 -23.80 -15.01
N THR A 358 -8.25 -23.04 -16.07
CA THR A 358 -8.92 -23.55 -17.28
C THR A 358 -7.95 -23.88 -18.43
N GLN A 359 -6.68 -23.45 -18.33
CA GLN A 359 -5.70 -23.46 -19.42
C GLN A 359 -6.12 -22.64 -20.66
N ALA A 360 -7.15 -21.81 -20.54
CA ALA A 360 -7.58 -20.91 -21.61
C ALA A 360 -6.66 -19.69 -21.71
N PRO A 361 -6.49 -19.10 -22.91
CA PRO A 361 -5.78 -17.83 -23.08
C PRO A 361 -6.40 -16.71 -22.23
N LEU A 362 -5.56 -15.77 -21.78
CA LEU A 362 -6.02 -14.63 -20.96
C LEU A 362 -7.16 -13.86 -21.64
N GLU A 363 -7.08 -13.65 -22.95
CA GLU A 363 -8.10 -12.94 -23.74
C GLU A 363 -9.49 -13.57 -23.60
N GLU A 364 -9.58 -14.90 -23.58
CA GLU A 364 -10.84 -15.62 -23.38
C GLU A 364 -11.37 -15.43 -21.96
N THR A 365 -10.48 -15.48 -20.96
CA THR A 365 -10.87 -15.28 -19.57
C THR A 365 -11.34 -13.85 -19.28
N ARG A 366 -10.77 -12.84 -19.95
CA ARG A 366 -11.19 -11.44 -19.80
C ARG A 366 -12.63 -11.20 -20.27
N LYS A 367 -13.18 -11.99 -21.20
CA LYS A 367 -14.56 -11.84 -21.71
C LYS A 367 -15.66 -11.95 -20.65
N LYS A 368 -15.36 -12.57 -19.50
CA LYS A 368 -16.27 -12.69 -18.35
C LYS A 368 -16.23 -11.48 -17.42
N ILE A 369 -15.34 -10.52 -17.67
CA ILE A 369 -15.04 -9.42 -16.75
C ILE A 369 -15.36 -8.09 -17.41
N TRP A 370 -16.26 -7.33 -16.78
CA TRP A 370 -16.78 -6.06 -17.28
C TRP A 370 -16.47 -4.93 -16.31
N LEU A 371 -16.12 -3.76 -16.83
CA LEU A 371 -15.75 -2.60 -16.01
C LEU A 371 -16.56 -1.37 -16.41
N VAL A 372 -17.00 -0.60 -15.42
CA VAL A 372 -17.71 0.67 -15.58
C VAL A 372 -16.83 1.79 -15.04
N ASP A 373 -16.60 2.83 -15.82
CA ASP A 373 -15.92 4.05 -15.37
C ASP A 373 -16.88 5.26 -15.34
N SER A 374 -16.37 6.46 -15.08
CA SER A 374 -17.18 7.67 -14.98
C SER A 374 -17.97 8.01 -16.25
N LYS A 375 -17.66 7.41 -17.40
CA LYS A 375 -18.38 7.60 -18.67
C LYS A 375 -19.29 6.40 -19.01
N GLY A 376 -19.39 5.40 -18.14
CA GLY A 376 -20.21 4.20 -18.32
C GLY A 376 -19.39 2.92 -18.57
N LEU A 377 -20.05 1.89 -19.11
CA LEU A 377 -19.46 0.59 -19.43
C LEU A 377 -18.30 0.74 -20.43
N ILE A 378 -17.19 0.06 -20.16
CA ILE A 378 -16.04 -0.02 -21.05
C ILE A 378 -16.37 -1.02 -22.16
N VAL A 379 -16.44 -0.53 -23.39
CA VAL A 379 -16.86 -1.29 -24.58
C VAL A 379 -16.02 -0.91 -25.79
N SER A 380 -15.98 -1.78 -26.81
CA SER A 380 -15.15 -1.63 -28.02
C SER A 380 -15.37 -0.32 -28.76
N SER A 381 -16.60 0.21 -28.80
CA SER A 381 -16.92 1.50 -29.43
C SER A 381 -16.28 2.71 -28.74
N ARG A 382 -15.71 2.54 -27.54
CA ARG A 382 -15.00 3.59 -26.79
C ARG A 382 -13.47 3.51 -26.89
N MET A 383 -12.92 2.51 -27.58
CA MET A 383 -11.50 2.11 -27.56
C MET A 383 -10.52 3.29 -27.73
N ASP A 384 -10.79 4.21 -28.66
CA ASP A 384 -9.90 5.32 -28.99
C ASP A 384 -9.78 6.35 -27.86
N SER A 385 -10.81 6.46 -27.02
CA SER A 385 -10.86 7.39 -25.89
C SER A 385 -10.36 6.80 -24.56
N LEU A 386 -10.05 5.50 -24.55
CA LEU A 386 -9.65 4.78 -23.35
C LEU A 386 -8.14 4.86 -23.13
N GLN A 387 -7.78 5.01 -21.86
CA GLN A 387 -6.41 4.81 -21.40
C GLN A 387 -5.97 3.38 -21.72
N HIS A 388 -4.67 3.18 -21.95
CA HIS A 388 -4.14 1.91 -22.45
C HIS A 388 -4.51 0.71 -21.58
N PHE A 389 -4.39 0.85 -20.25
CA PHE A 389 -4.73 -0.20 -19.28
C PHE A 389 -6.24 -0.57 -19.23
N LYS A 390 -7.11 0.25 -19.82
CA LYS A 390 -8.56 -0.04 -19.93
C LYS A 390 -8.93 -0.81 -21.21
N LYS A 391 -8.09 -0.75 -22.24
CA LYS A 391 -8.37 -1.33 -23.56
C LYS A 391 -8.59 -2.85 -23.55
N PRO A 392 -7.87 -3.67 -22.75
CA PRO A 392 -8.12 -5.11 -22.67
C PRO A 392 -9.52 -5.52 -22.19
N TRP A 393 -10.28 -4.58 -21.62
CA TRP A 393 -11.62 -4.80 -21.05
C TRP A 393 -12.74 -4.27 -21.95
N ALA A 394 -12.41 -3.70 -23.10
CA ALA A 394 -13.34 -3.07 -24.03
C ALA A 394 -13.94 -4.11 -25.00
N HIS A 395 -14.81 -4.96 -24.45
CA HIS A 395 -15.51 -6.00 -25.21
C HIS A 395 -16.59 -5.42 -26.13
N GLU A 396 -17.02 -6.20 -27.11
CA GLU A 396 -18.16 -5.84 -27.96
C GLU A 396 -19.46 -5.87 -27.15
N HIS A 397 -20.06 -4.70 -26.96
CA HIS A 397 -21.36 -4.53 -26.30
C HIS A 397 -21.89 -3.13 -26.58
N GLU A 398 -23.22 -2.95 -26.52
CA GLU A 398 -23.84 -1.64 -26.61
C GLU A 398 -23.39 -0.71 -25.46
N PRO A 399 -23.16 0.60 -25.70
CA PRO A 399 -22.80 1.54 -24.65
C PRO A 399 -23.89 1.65 -23.58
N ILE A 400 -23.51 1.47 -22.32
CA ILE A 400 -24.39 1.65 -21.17
C ILE A 400 -23.83 2.72 -20.25
N LYS A 401 -24.64 3.71 -19.86
CA LYS A 401 -24.21 4.82 -19.00
C LYS A 401 -24.32 4.51 -17.51
N ASN A 402 -25.40 3.88 -17.07
CA ASN A 402 -25.70 3.70 -15.65
C ASN A 402 -25.33 2.29 -15.16
N LEU A 403 -24.90 2.19 -13.90
CA LEU A 403 -24.55 0.90 -13.29
C LEU A 403 -25.73 -0.07 -13.26
N VAL A 404 -26.93 0.38 -12.88
CA VAL A 404 -28.11 -0.49 -12.78
C VAL A 404 -28.48 -1.12 -14.13
N ASP A 405 -28.33 -0.37 -15.22
CA ASP A 405 -28.57 -0.87 -16.58
C ASP A 405 -27.50 -1.88 -16.98
N ALA A 406 -26.24 -1.65 -16.59
CA ALA A 406 -25.15 -2.59 -16.82
C ALA A 406 -25.37 -3.89 -16.03
N VAL A 407 -25.82 -3.81 -14.78
CA VAL A 407 -26.18 -4.97 -13.95
C VAL A 407 -27.30 -5.78 -14.61
N LYS A 408 -28.35 -5.12 -15.12
CA LYS A 408 -29.48 -5.79 -15.80
C LYS A 408 -29.10 -6.42 -17.14
N ALA A 409 -28.22 -5.78 -17.90
CA ALA A 409 -27.77 -6.26 -19.20
C ALA A 409 -26.76 -7.41 -19.07
N ILE A 410 -25.73 -7.24 -18.25
CA ILE A 410 -24.63 -8.21 -18.07
C ILE A 410 -25.04 -9.38 -17.17
N LYS A 411 -25.97 -9.13 -16.21
CA LYS A 411 -26.39 -10.10 -15.18
C LYS A 411 -25.20 -10.75 -14.45
N PRO A 412 -24.32 -9.94 -13.84
CA PRO A 412 -23.11 -10.47 -13.20
C PRO A 412 -23.45 -11.28 -11.95
N THR A 413 -22.65 -12.29 -11.66
CA THR A 413 -22.74 -13.05 -10.41
C THR A 413 -21.94 -12.39 -9.28
N VAL A 414 -20.96 -11.57 -9.65
CA VAL A 414 -20.05 -10.86 -8.75
C VAL A 414 -20.04 -9.37 -9.11
N LEU A 415 -20.36 -8.52 -8.14
CA LEU A 415 -20.32 -7.06 -8.28
C LEU A 415 -19.23 -6.50 -7.35
N ILE A 416 -18.29 -5.74 -7.91
CA ILE A 416 -17.12 -5.21 -7.19
C ILE A 416 -17.06 -3.70 -7.34
N GLY A 417 -17.03 -2.99 -6.21
CA GLY A 417 -16.93 -1.54 -6.13
C GLY A 417 -15.52 -1.14 -5.78
N SER A 418 -14.88 -0.36 -6.64
CA SER A 418 -13.55 0.23 -6.46
C SER A 418 -13.51 1.63 -7.05
N SER A 419 -14.60 2.40 -6.86
CA SER A 419 -14.84 3.68 -7.53
C SER A 419 -14.32 4.89 -6.75
N GLY A 420 -14.18 4.76 -5.43
CA GLY A 420 -13.96 5.86 -4.51
C GLY A 420 -15.20 6.74 -4.30
N VAL A 421 -16.38 6.31 -4.73
CA VAL A 421 -17.64 7.08 -4.64
C VAL A 421 -18.69 6.29 -3.87
N GLY A 422 -19.05 6.82 -2.70
CA GLY A 422 -20.00 6.16 -1.80
C GLY A 422 -21.44 6.11 -2.31
N ARG A 423 -22.21 5.14 -1.80
CA ARG A 423 -23.66 4.97 -2.05
C ARG A 423 -24.05 4.75 -3.53
N THR A 424 -23.15 4.20 -4.31
CA THR A 424 -23.36 3.90 -5.74
C THR A 424 -23.97 2.53 -5.99
N PHE A 425 -23.85 1.59 -5.05
CA PHE A 425 -24.64 0.36 -5.05
C PHE A 425 -25.98 0.66 -4.40
N THR A 426 -26.90 1.24 -5.17
CA THR A 426 -28.23 1.59 -4.67
C THR A 426 -29.08 0.35 -4.38
N LYS A 427 -30.22 0.55 -3.71
CA LYS A 427 -31.21 -0.51 -3.49
C LYS A 427 -31.58 -1.23 -4.78
N GLU A 428 -31.83 -0.49 -5.86
CA GLU A 428 -32.18 -1.06 -7.16
C GLU A 428 -31.05 -1.91 -7.76
N VAL A 429 -29.79 -1.55 -7.51
CA VAL A 429 -28.62 -2.31 -7.95
C VAL A 429 -28.53 -3.64 -7.18
N VAL A 430 -28.67 -3.61 -5.86
CA VAL A 430 -28.56 -4.80 -5.01
C VAL A 430 -29.76 -5.73 -5.20
N GLU A 431 -30.98 -5.20 -5.30
CA GLU A 431 -32.18 -5.99 -5.61
C GLU A 431 -32.08 -6.61 -7.02
N ALA A 432 -31.55 -5.88 -8.01
CA ALA A 432 -31.29 -6.44 -9.33
C ALA A 432 -30.30 -7.61 -9.24
N MET A 433 -29.16 -7.43 -8.55
CA MET A 433 -28.20 -8.51 -8.29
C MET A 433 -28.85 -9.74 -7.64
N ALA A 434 -29.73 -9.52 -6.64
CA ALA A 434 -30.39 -10.58 -5.90
C ALA A 434 -31.55 -11.25 -6.67
N SER A 435 -32.05 -10.64 -7.74
CA SER A 435 -33.18 -11.16 -8.55
C SER A 435 -32.79 -12.33 -9.46
N PHE A 436 -31.54 -12.37 -9.93
CA PHE A 436 -31.05 -13.42 -10.83
C PHE A 436 -29.89 -14.25 -10.24
N ASN A 437 -29.42 -13.91 -9.03
CA ASN A 437 -28.47 -14.72 -8.28
C ASN A 437 -29.10 -15.19 -6.96
N GLU A 438 -29.04 -16.48 -6.65
CA GLU A 438 -29.48 -16.99 -5.35
C GLU A 438 -28.65 -16.40 -4.22
N LYS A 439 -27.32 -16.33 -4.39
CA LYS A 439 -26.35 -15.74 -3.47
C LYS A 439 -25.45 -14.75 -4.22
N PRO A 440 -25.85 -13.48 -4.39
CA PRO A 440 -25.01 -12.50 -5.08
C PRO A 440 -23.75 -12.19 -4.27
N ILE A 441 -22.59 -12.13 -4.91
CA ILE A 441 -21.35 -11.68 -4.28
C ILE A 441 -21.22 -10.17 -4.52
N ILE A 442 -21.16 -9.39 -3.44
CA ILE A 442 -21.12 -7.91 -3.49
C ILE A 442 -19.93 -7.44 -2.65
N LEU A 443 -18.94 -6.83 -3.31
CA LEU A 443 -17.73 -6.33 -2.67
C LEU A 443 -17.68 -4.81 -2.75
N ALA A 444 -17.84 -4.09 -1.63
CA ALA A 444 -17.83 -2.62 -1.57
C ALA A 444 -16.49 -2.09 -1.03
N LEU A 445 -15.48 -2.00 -1.89
CA LEU A 445 -14.07 -1.89 -1.49
C LEU A 445 -13.57 -0.47 -1.28
N SER A 446 -14.36 0.55 -1.64
CA SER A 446 -13.93 1.94 -1.53
C SER A 446 -13.76 2.39 -0.07
N ASN A 447 -12.70 3.16 0.18
CA ASN A 447 -12.28 3.63 1.50
C ASN A 447 -12.24 5.16 1.56
N PRO A 448 -12.48 5.79 2.74
CA PRO A 448 -12.97 5.19 4.00
C PRO A 448 -14.48 4.82 3.92
N THR A 449 -15.11 4.46 5.03
CA THR A 449 -16.53 4.06 5.11
C THR A 449 -17.49 5.01 4.39
N SER A 450 -17.23 6.32 4.42
CA SER A 450 -18.05 7.33 3.72
C SER A 450 -18.01 7.21 2.19
N GLN A 451 -17.00 6.53 1.64
CA GLN A 451 -16.85 6.26 0.22
C GLN A 451 -17.25 4.84 -0.17
N SER A 452 -17.68 4.01 0.78
CA SER A 452 -18.11 2.65 0.48
C SER A 452 -19.37 2.65 -0.40
N GLU A 453 -19.38 1.82 -1.44
CA GLU A 453 -20.45 1.77 -2.44
C GLU A 453 -21.83 1.47 -1.83
N CYS A 454 -21.88 0.66 -0.77
CA CYS A 454 -23.00 0.49 0.15
C CYS A 454 -22.49 -0.01 1.51
N THR A 455 -23.33 0.09 2.53
CA THR A 455 -23.03 -0.48 3.86
C THR A 455 -23.36 -1.97 3.92
N ALA A 456 -22.81 -2.66 4.93
CA ALA A 456 -23.16 -4.05 5.20
C ALA A 456 -24.66 -4.23 5.47
N GLU A 457 -25.26 -3.34 6.24
CA GLU A 457 -26.69 -3.36 6.57
C GLU A 457 -27.57 -3.24 5.32
N GLU A 458 -27.23 -2.31 4.42
CA GLU A 458 -27.90 -2.14 3.14
C GLU A 458 -27.76 -3.38 2.25
N ALA A 459 -26.55 -3.93 2.12
CA ALA A 459 -26.30 -5.12 1.32
C ALA A 459 -27.10 -6.34 1.80
N TYR A 460 -27.13 -6.61 3.11
CA TYR A 460 -27.91 -7.72 3.66
C TYR A 460 -29.41 -7.46 3.58
N THR A 461 -29.88 -6.25 3.89
CA THR A 461 -31.31 -5.93 3.88
C THR A 461 -31.89 -6.01 2.47
N TRP A 462 -31.24 -5.40 1.48
CA TRP A 462 -31.73 -5.34 0.10
C TRP A 462 -31.55 -6.66 -0.67
N SER A 463 -30.78 -7.61 -0.13
CA SER A 463 -30.63 -8.97 -0.68
C SER A 463 -31.37 -10.03 0.12
N GLU A 464 -32.20 -9.64 1.09
CA GLU A 464 -32.92 -10.57 1.99
C GLU A 464 -31.99 -11.53 2.73
N GLY A 465 -30.80 -11.06 3.13
CA GLY A 465 -29.78 -11.82 3.85
C GLY A 465 -29.03 -12.85 2.99
N ARG A 466 -29.16 -12.79 1.66
CA ARG A 466 -28.55 -13.74 0.72
C ARG A 466 -27.19 -13.30 0.17
N ALA A 467 -26.88 -12.00 0.22
CA ALA A 467 -25.60 -11.50 -0.30
C ALA A 467 -24.41 -12.05 0.49
N ILE A 468 -23.36 -12.43 -0.24
CA ILE A 468 -22.03 -12.58 0.34
C ILE A 468 -21.34 -11.23 0.21
N PHE A 469 -21.18 -10.57 1.34
CA PHE A 469 -20.69 -9.19 1.41
C PHE A 469 -19.31 -9.12 2.05
N ALA A 470 -18.44 -8.31 1.47
CA ALA A 470 -17.23 -7.82 2.11
C ALA A 470 -16.95 -6.37 1.69
N SER A 471 -16.24 -5.63 2.52
CA SER A 471 -15.98 -4.20 2.31
C SER A 471 -14.50 -3.85 2.46
N GLY A 472 -14.11 -2.69 1.96
CA GLY A 472 -12.76 -2.15 2.17
C GLY A 472 -12.56 -1.62 3.60
N SER A 473 -13.57 -0.93 4.12
CA SER A 473 -13.60 -0.37 5.47
C SER A 473 -14.39 -1.27 6.43
N PRO A 474 -14.09 -1.26 7.73
CA PRO A 474 -14.81 -2.09 8.70
C PRO A 474 -16.26 -1.62 8.88
N PHE A 475 -17.16 -2.58 9.07
CA PHE A 475 -18.56 -2.38 9.47
C PHE A 475 -18.88 -3.25 10.67
N ASP A 476 -19.78 -2.77 11.53
CA ASP A 476 -20.28 -3.54 12.65
C ASP A 476 -21.07 -4.79 12.20
N PRO A 477 -21.18 -5.83 13.05
CA PRO A 477 -22.06 -6.95 12.78
C PRO A 477 -23.52 -6.51 12.56
N VAL A 478 -24.21 -7.16 11.62
CA VAL A 478 -25.59 -6.86 11.26
C VAL A 478 -26.50 -8.02 11.67
N GLU A 479 -27.54 -7.74 12.43
CA GLU A 479 -28.60 -8.71 12.71
C GLU A 479 -29.73 -8.57 11.66
N TYR A 480 -30.04 -9.64 10.95
CA TYR A 480 -31.12 -9.68 9.98
C TYR A 480 -31.91 -11.00 10.10
N ASN A 481 -33.22 -10.91 10.34
CA ASN A 481 -34.13 -12.05 10.53
C ASN A 481 -33.62 -13.10 11.54
N GLY A 482 -33.08 -12.65 12.68
CA GLY A 482 -32.58 -13.51 13.75
C GLY A 482 -31.23 -14.18 13.46
N LYS A 483 -30.55 -13.81 12.36
CA LYS A 483 -29.20 -14.24 12.03
C LYS A 483 -28.23 -13.06 12.12
N VAL A 484 -27.09 -13.28 12.76
CA VAL A 484 -26.00 -12.29 12.85
C VAL A 484 -25.03 -12.52 11.69
N PHE A 485 -24.75 -11.46 10.95
CA PHE A 485 -23.77 -11.42 9.86
C PHE A 485 -22.59 -10.57 10.30
N VAL A 486 -21.39 -11.12 10.22
CA VAL A 486 -20.14 -10.40 10.47
C VAL A 486 -19.45 -10.18 9.13
N PRO A 487 -19.57 -8.99 8.51
CA PRO A 487 -19.04 -8.73 7.18
C PRO A 487 -17.50 -8.79 7.20
N GLY A 488 -16.92 -9.43 6.18
CA GLY A 488 -15.48 -9.49 6.04
C GLY A 488 -14.88 -8.15 5.57
N GLN A 489 -13.62 -7.90 5.93
CA GLN A 489 -12.86 -6.76 5.40
C GLN A 489 -11.78 -7.24 4.41
N SER A 490 -11.79 -6.68 3.21
CA SER A 490 -10.75 -6.84 2.19
C SER A 490 -9.57 -5.90 2.50
N ASN A 491 -8.93 -6.11 3.65
CA ASN A 491 -7.81 -5.28 4.10
C ASN A 491 -6.49 -5.80 3.52
N ASN A 492 -5.74 -4.97 2.80
CA ASN A 492 -4.45 -5.35 2.22
C ASN A 492 -3.42 -5.78 3.28
N ALA A 493 -3.61 -5.41 4.56
CA ALA A 493 -2.82 -5.89 5.69
C ALA A 493 -2.84 -7.43 5.84
N TYR A 494 -3.77 -8.14 5.21
CA TYR A 494 -3.74 -9.60 5.12
C TYR A 494 -2.70 -10.15 4.12
N ILE A 495 -2.19 -9.33 3.20
CA ILE A 495 -1.28 -9.76 2.12
C ILE A 495 0.11 -9.18 2.32
N PHE A 496 0.26 -7.85 2.24
CA PHE A 496 1.60 -7.25 2.09
C PHE A 496 2.60 -7.62 3.20
N PRO A 497 2.22 -7.75 4.49
CA PRO A 497 3.21 -8.07 5.52
C PRO A 497 3.86 -9.44 5.30
N GLY A 498 3.03 -10.46 5.06
CA GLY A 498 3.49 -11.83 4.79
C GLY A 498 4.13 -11.96 3.42
N PHE A 499 3.58 -11.27 2.41
CA PHE A 499 4.13 -11.26 1.05
C PHE A 499 5.55 -10.67 1.02
N GLY A 500 5.74 -9.46 1.57
CA GLY A 500 7.07 -8.86 1.62
C GLY A 500 8.03 -9.61 2.52
N LEU A 501 7.57 -10.18 3.66
CA LEU A 501 8.43 -11.09 4.44
C LEU A 501 8.92 -12.26 3.58
N GLY A 502 8.01 -12.91 2.83
CA GLY A 502 8.33 -14.01 1.93
C GLY A 502 9.42 -13.65 0.91
N LEU A 503 9.30 -12.48 0.28
CA LEU A 503 10.30 -11.97 -0.67
C LEU A 503 11.67 -11.75 0.00
N ILE A 504 11.69 -11.17 1.20
CA ILE A 504 12.91 -10.86 1.95
C ILE A 504 13.63 -12.15 2.34
N ILE A 505 12.92 -13.12 2.94
CA ILE A 505 13.54 -14.34 3.47
C ILE A 505 13.99 -15.29 2.36
N SER A 506 13.32 -15.28 1.20
CA SER A 506 13.76 -16.05 0.04
C SER A 506 14.89 -15.37 -0.74
N GLY A 507 15.20 -14.11 -0.45
CA GLY A 507 16.12 -13.31 -1.25
C GLY A 507 15.65 -13.12 -2.69
N ALA A 508 14.33 -12.98 -2.89
CA ALA A 508 13.76 -12.71 -4.21
C ALA A 508 14.34 -11.42 -4.78
N ILE A 509 14.46 -11.35 -6.11
CA ILE A 509 14.93 -10.15 -6.81
C ILE A 509 13.84 -9.54 -7.70
N ARG A 510 12.75 -10.26 -7.95
CA ARG A 510 11.59 -9.79 -8.73
C ARG A 510 10.31 -10.38 -8.14
N VAL A 511 9.22 -9.62 -8.26
CA VAL A 511 7.86 -10.11 -8.01
C VAL A 511 7.35 -10.76 -9.29
N HIS A 512 6.73 -11.93 -9.17
CA HIS A 512 6.04 -12.61 -10.28
C HIS A 512 4.57 -12.79 -9.91
N ASP A 513 3.67 -12.77 -10.90
CA ASP A 513 2.23 -12.88 -10.64
C ASP A 513 1.86 -14.19 -9.93
N ASP A 514 2.63 -15.25 -10.19
CA ASP A 514 2.55 -16.56 -9.51
C ASP A 514 2.70 -16.44 -7.99
N MET A 515 3.53 -15.51 -7.51
CA MET A 515 3.72 -15.25 -6.09
C MET A 515 2.47 -14.58 -5.50
N LEU A 516 1.83 -13.68 -6.24
CA LEU A 516 0.56 -13.05 -5.84
C LEU A 516 -0.55 -14.11 -5.75
N LEU A 517 -0.67 -14.97 -6.76
CA LEU A 517 -1.63 -16.07 -6.77
C LEU A 517 -1.38 -17.08 -5.63
N ALA A 518 -0.11 -17.36 -5.32
CA ALA A 518 0.25 -18.19 -4.18
C ALA A 518 -0.20 -17.54 -2.86
N ALA A 519 0.05 -16.24 -2.68
CA ALA A 519 -0.40 -15.50 -1.51
C ALA A 519 -1.93 -15.54 -1.34
N CYS A 520 -2.68 -15.48 -2.44
CA CYS A 520 -4.15 -15.61 -2.42
C CYS A 520 -4.62 -16.97 -1.88
N LYS A 521 -3.90 -18.04 -2.20
CA LYS A 521 -4.25 -19.43 -1.87
C LYS A 521 -3.83 -19.83 -0.46
N CYS A 522 -2.82 -19.17 0.13
CA CYS A 522 -2.37 -19.47 1.50
C CYS A 522 -3.42 -19.12 2.57
N LYS A 523 -4.42 -18.28 2.28
CA LYS A 523 -5.51 -17.93 3.22
C LYS A 523 -6.56 -19.05 3.39
N LYS A 524 -6.36 -20.22 2.77
CA LYS A 524 -7.32 -21.34 2.80
C LYS A 524 -7.32 -22.15 4.10
N SER A 525 -6.33 -21.96 4.98
CA SER A 525 -6.14 -22.76 6.21
C SER A 525 -6.78 -22.12 7.44
#